data_AF-A0A951S1B8-F1
#
_entry.id   AF-A0A951S1B8-F1
#
_cell.length_a   1.000
_cell.length_b   1.000
_cell.length_c   1.000
_cell.angle_alpha   90.00
_cell.angle_beta   90.00
_cell.angle_gamma   90.00
#
_symmetry.space_group_name_H-M   'P 1'
#
loop_
_entity.id
_entity.type
_entity.pdbx_description
1 polymer ?
#
loop_
_entity_poly.entity_id
_entity_poly.type
_entity_poly.pdbx_seq_one_letter_code
_entity_poly.pdbx_strand_id
1 'polypeptide(L)' 'QRALELLKKDAGNVSEVSWEVGFEDPSYFSRVFKSHYGCHPSEKDKLP' A
#
# COMPACT_ATOMS: atom_id res chain seq x y z
N GLN A 1 6.70 -5.32 5.11
CA GLN A 1 6.02 -6.46 4.45
C GLN A 1 4.51 -6.49 4.72
N ARG A 2 4.02 -6.11 5.91
CA ARG A 2 2.58 -6.11 6.26
C ARG A 2 1.64 -5.35 5.29
N ALA A 3 2.05 -4.20 4.78
CA ALA A 3 1.24 -3.40 3.85
C ALA A 3 0.92 -4.14 2.53
N LEU A 4 1.90 -4.86 1.98
CA LEU A 4 1.76 -5.57 0.72
C LEU A 4 0.81 -6.78 0.86
N GLU A 5 0.88 -7.49 1.98
CA GLU A 5 -0.05 -8.58 2.27
C GLU A 5 -1.50 -8.11 2.41
N LEU A 6 -1.72 -6.96 3.06
CA LEU A 6 -3.05 -6.35 3.19
C LEU A 6 -3.61 -5.94 1.82
N LEU A 7 -2.78 -5.34 0.97
CA LEU A 7 -3.16 -4.96 -0.38
C LEU A 7 -3.47 -6.18 -1.27
N LYS A 8 -2.70 -7.27 -1.13
CA LYS A 8 -2.93 -8.53 -1.85
C LYS A 8 -4.18 -9.29 -1.38
N LYS A 9 -4.51 -9.19 -0.09
CA LYS A 9 -5.69 -9.85 0.48
C LYS A 9 -7.01 -9.12 0.19
N ASP A 10 -6.99 -8.06 -0.62
CA ASP A 10 -8.14 -7.19 -0.88
C ASP A 10 -8.77 -6.63 0.42
N ALA A 11 -7.97 -6.55 1.50
CA ALA A 11 -8.47 -6.28 2.85
C ALA A 11 -8.88 -4.82 3.10
N GLY A 12 -8.73 -3.95 2.09
CA GLY A 12 -9.10 -2.55 2.18
C GLY A 12 -8.59 -1.73 1.01
N ASN A 13 -9.06 -0.49 0.94
CA ASN A 13 -8.49 0.51 0.03
C ASN A 13 -7.10 0.97 0.53
N VAL A 14 -6.32 1.62 -0.34
CA VAL A 14 -4.95 2.09 -0.03
C VAL A 14 -4.92 2.95 1.24
N SER A 15 -5.99 3.72 1.49
CA SER A 15 -6.14 4.51 2.69
C SER A 15 -6.22 3.63 3.94
N GLU A 16 -7.12 2.65 4.01
CA GLU A 16 -7.20 1.72 5.15
C GLU A 16 -5.86 1.02 5.44
N VAL A 17 -5.18 0.54 4.40
CA VAL A 17 -3.86 -0.07 4.55
C VAL A 17 -2.84 0.93 5.10
N SER A 18 -2.86 2.18 4.63
CA SER A 18 -1.98 3.23 5.16
C SER A 18 -2.21 3.47 6.64
N TRP A 19 -3.47 3.53 7.09
CA TRP A 19 -3.80 3.65 8.51
C TRP A 19 -3.33 2.43 9.31
N GLU A 20 -3.56 1.22 8.78
CA GLU A 20 -3.16 -0.03 9.45
C GLU A 20 -1.65 -0.16 9.63
N VAL A 21 -0.85 0.40 8.72
CA VAL A 21 0.61 0.36 8.79
C VAL A 21 1.21 1.59 9.48
N GLY A 22 0.37 2.46 10.06
CA GLY A 22 0.80 3.61 10.85
C GLY A 22 1.16 4.85 10.05
N PHE A 23 0.66 4.97 8.81
CA PHE A 23 0.78 6.17 8.00
C PHE A 23 -0.48 7.02 8.16
N GLU A 24 -0.28 8.28 8.55
CA GLU A 24 -1.38 9.27 8.64
C GLU A 24 -1.81 9.80 7.28
N ASP A 25 -0.92 9.74 6.28
CA ASP A 25 -1.20 10.23 4.92
C ASP A 25 -1.11 9.11 3.86
N PRO A 26 -2.24 8.73 3.22
CA PRO A 26 -2.29 7.72 2.16
C PRO A 26 -1.47 8.08 0.92
N SER A 27 -1.33 9.38 0.62
CA SER A 27 -0.59 9.87 -0.54
C SER A 27 0.92 9.70 -0.34
N TYR A 28 1.40 9.97 0.86
CA TYR A 28 2.77 9.74 1.29
C TYR A 28 3.08 8.26 1.34
N PHE A 29 2.18 7.46 1.93
CA PHE A 29 2.28 5.99 1.87
C PHE A 29 2.45 5.50 0.43
N SER A 30 1.61 5.97 -0.50
CA SER A 30 1.69 5.59 -1.90
C SER A 30 3.02 5.94 -2.57
N ARG A 31 3.57 7.12 -2.26
CA ARG A 31 4.90 7.54 -2.74
C ARG A 31 6.02 6.65 -2.21
N VAL A 32 6.02 6.39 -0.90
CA VAL A 32 7.02 5.53 -0.25
C VAL A 32 6.90 4.11 -0.76
N PHE A 33 5.68 3.58 -0.86
CA PHE A 33 5.39 2.25 -1.36
C PHE A 33 5.87 2.09 -2.80
N LYS A 34 5.58 3.06 -3.68
CA LYS A 34 6.10 3.07 -5.05
C LYS A 34 7.63 3.14 -5.08
N SER A 35 8.25 3.95 -4.23
CA SER A 35 9.72 4.02 -4.17
C SER A 35 10.35 2.71 -3.70
N HIS A 36 9.65 1.96 -2.84
CA HIS A 36 10.17 0.75 -2.21
C HIS A 36 9.87 -0.53 -3.02
N TYR A 37 8.74 -0.59 -3.72
CA TYR A 37 8.26 -1.75 -4.48
C TYR A 37 8.19 -1.51 -6.00
N GLY A 38 8.43 -0.28 -6.47
CA GLY A 38 8.40 0.07 -7.89
C GLY A 38 7.00 0.22 -8.50
N CYS A 39 5.93 -0.08 -7.75
CA CYS A 39 4.54 -0.07 -8.20
C CYS A 39 3.65 0.70 -7.23
N HIS A 40 2.55 1.27 -7.70
CA HIS A 40 1.59 1.92 -6.79
C HIS A 40 0.85 0.87 -5.95
N PRO A 41 0.53 1.16 -4.68
CA PRO A 41 -0.31 0.27 -3.88
C PRO A 41 -1.73 0.10 -4.46
N SER A 42 -2.17 1.01 -5.34
CA SER A 42 -3.41 0.87 -6.11
C SER A 42 -3.30 -0.11 -7.29
N GLU A 43 -2.09 -0.42 -7.75
CA GLU A 43 -1.85 -1.35 -8.86
C GLU A 43 -1.71 -2.79 -8.33
N LYS A 44 -2.81 -3.34 -7.79
CA LYS A 44 -2.87 -4.69 -7.17
C LYS A 44 -2.30 -5.79 -8.07
N ASP A 45 -2.45 -5.66 -9.39
CA ASP A 45 -1.97 -6.60 -10.40
C ASP A 45 -0.43 -6.65 -10.55
N LYS A 46 0.26 -5.56 -10.19
CA LYS A 46 1.72 -5.44 -10.30
C LYS A 46 2.45 -5.57 -8.98
N LEU A 47 1.74 -5.92 -7.90
CA LEU A 47 2.34 -6.15 -6.60
C LEU A 47 3.20 -7.43 -6.66
N PRO A 48 4.50 -7.36 -6.32
CA PRO A 48 5.38 -8.54 -6.26
C PRO A 48 4.86 -9.54 -5.23
#